data_AF-A0A850NQ99-F1
#
_entry.id   AF-A0A850NQ99-F1
#
_cell.length_a   1.000
_cell.length_b   1.000
_cell.length_c   1.000
_cell.angle_alpha   90.00
_cell.angle_beta   90.00
_cell.angle_gamma   90.00
#
_symmetry.space_group_name_H-M   'P 1'
#
loop_
_entity.id
_entity.type
_entity.pdbx_description
1 polymer ?
#
loop_
_entity_poly.entity_id
_entity_poly.type
_entity_poly.pdbx_seq_one_letter_code
_entity_poly.pdbx_strand_id
1 'polypeptide(L)'
;MSPPRSDLRRVLRNFGKLLSGKALAGILSLCTLMMITRSLGATGYGVLTLISGYTVLVGDLIALSGFHAVVRYGSEARAQGDHGRLVRLLRFAAGLELGFGAVAVAVAATLAPLVGPRL
;
A
#
# COMPACT_ATOMS: atom_id res chain seq x y z
N MET A 1 7.02 -27.44 -28.80
CA MET A 1 7.72 -26.31 -28.15
C MET A 1 7.86 -26.61 -26.67
N SER A 2 9.03 -27.05 -26.22
CA SER A 2 9.30 -27.39 -24.81
C SER A 2 9.76 -26.14 -24.07
N PRO A 3 9.14 -25.75 -22.93
CA PRO A 3 9.54 -24.55 -22.22
C PRO A 3 10.98 -24.70 -21.68
N PRO A 4 11.89 -23.75 -21.95
CA PRO A 4 13.28 -23.87 -21.52
C PRO A 4 13.36 -23.77 -19.99
N ARG A 5 14.05 -24.73 -19.37
CA ARG A 5 14.22 -24.87 -17.91
C ARG A 5 14.79 -23.63 -17.21
N SER A 6 15.31 -22.65 -17.96
CA SER A 6 15.80 -21.35 -17.47
C SER A 6 14.70 -20.43 -16.94
N ASP A 7 13.48 -20.52 -17.47
CA ASP A 7 12.40 -19.58 -17.15
C ASP A 7 11.77 -19.93 -15.81
N LEU A 8 11.55 -21.22 -15.54
CA LEU A 8 11.06 -21.69 -14.24
C LEU A 8 12.02 -21.33 -13.10
N ARG A 9 13.33 -21.46 -13.33
CA ARG A 9 14.36 -21.08 -12.33
C ARG A 9 14.39 -19.57 -12.08
N ARG A 10 14.16 -18.73 -13.11
CA ARG A 10 14.04 -17.27 -12.94
C ARG A 10 12.77 -16.89 -12.18
N VAL A 11 11.65 -17.50 -12.51
CA VAL A 11 10.36 -17.30 -11.82
C VAL A 11 10.49 -17.70 -10.35
N LEU A 12 11.00 -18.90 -10.05
CA LEU A 12 11.26 -19.37 -8.69
C LEU A 12 12.18 -18.43 -7.90
N ARG A 13 13.23 -17.90 -8.52
CA ARG A 13 14.13 -16.95 -7.86
C ARG A 13 13.44 -15.61 -7.55
N ASN A 14 12.60 -15.11 -8.44
CA ASN A 14 11.85 -13.88 -8.21
C ASN A 14 10.75 -14.08 -7.15
N PHE A 15 10.05 -15.21 -7.21
CA PHE A 15 9.10 -15.63 -6.18
C PHE A 15 9.77 -15.78 -4.82
N GLY A 16 10.96 -16.38 -4.75
CA GLY A 16 11.73 -16.49 -3.51
C GLY A 16 12.06 -15.13 -2.90
N LYS A 17 12.41 -14.14 -3.72
CA LYS A 17 12.64 -12.75 -3.27
C LYS A 17 11.37 -12.06 -2.78
N LEU A 18 10.25 -12.25 -3.47
CA LEU A 18 8.96 -11.71 -3.05
C LEU A 18 8.48 -12.35 -1.74
N LEU A 19 8.62 -13.68 -1.64
CA LEU A 19 8.22 -14.46 -0.49
C LEU A 19 9.07 -14.13 0.74
N SER A 20 10.39 -13.99 0.58
CA SER A 20 11.26 -13.60 1.69
C SER A 20 10.92 -12.19 2.21
N GLY A 21 10.60 -11.26 1.32
CA GLY A 21 10.12 -9.93 1.68
C GLY A 21 8.82 -9.99 2.49
N LYS A 22 7.83 -10.78 2.04
CA LYS A 22 6.56 -10.95 2.77
C LYS A 22 6.74 -11.68 4.10
N ALA A 23 7.60 -12.69 4.17
CA ALA A 23 7.91 -13.41 5.39
C ALA A 23 8.54 -12.47 6.44
N LEU A 24 9.53 -11.67 6.04
CA LEU A 24 10.14 -10.67 6.92
C LEU A 24 9.12 -9.63 7.38
N ALA A 25 8.28 -9.12 6.48
CA ALA A 25 7.21 -8.19 6.83
C ALA A 25 6.21 -8.79 7.85
N GLY A 26 5.89 -10.07 7.71
CA GLY A 26 5.04 -10.79 8.66
C GLY A 26 5.69 -10.90 10.05
N ILE A 27 6.98 -11.26 10.11
CA ILE A 27 7.73 -11.31 11.37
C ILE A 27 7.76 -9.92 12.04
N LEU A 28 8.07 -8.87 11.29
CA LEU A 28 8.07 -7.50 11.80
C LEU A 28 6.68 -7.05 12.28
N SER A 29 5.62 -7.48 11.60
CA SER A 29 4.23 -7.21 12.03
C SER A 29 3.91 -7.88 13.37
N LEU A 30 4.37 -9.12 13.59
CA LEU A 30 4.22 -9.81 14.87
C LEU A 30 5.03 -9.13 15.99
N CYS A 31 6.25 -8.70 15.72
CA CYS A 31 7.05 -7.92 16.67
C CYS A 31 6.34 -6.61 17.06
N THR A 32 5.79 -5.90 16.08
CA THR A 32 5.03 -4.66 16.28
C THR A 32 3.78 -4.92 17.12
N LEU A 33 3.02 -5.97 16.80
CA LEU A 33 1.86 -6.39 17.57
C LEU A 33 2.20 -6.68 19.03
N MET A 34 3.29 -7.41 19.28
CA MET A 34 3.76 -7.72 20.63
C MET A 34 4.17 -6.44 21.38
N MET A 35 4.88 -5.52 20.72
CA MET A 35 5.29 -4.24 21.30
C MET A 35 4.08 -3.36 21.65
N ILE A 36 3.12 -3.19 20.73
CA ILE A 36 1.93 -2.37 20.94
C ILE A 36 1.06 -2.98 22.05
N THR A 37 0.80 -4.29 22.00
CA THR A 37 -0.04 -4.97 22.99
C THR A 37 0.57 -4.87 24.39
N ARG A 38 1.91 -4.96 24.52
CA ARG A 38 2.60 -4.80 25.80
C ARG A 38 2.60 -3.34 26.28
N SER A 39 2.71 -2.37 25.38
CA SER A 39 2.75 -0.94 25.73
C SER A 39 1.38 -0.36 26.05
N LEU A 40 0.33 -0.78 25.35
CA LEU A 40 -1.03 -0.21 25.45
C LEU A 40 -2.03 -1.13 26.17
N GLY A 41 -1.69 -2.40 26.39
CA GLY A 41 -2.63 -3.42 26.84
C GLY A 41 -3.67 -3.80 25.77
N ALA A 42 -4.55 -4.75 26.10
CA ALA A 42 -5.56 -5.26 25.17
C ALA A 42 -6.57 -4.19 24.71
N THR A 43 -7.04 -3.35 25.63
CA THR A 43 -8.03 -2.30 25.33
C THR A 43 -7.46 -1.21 24.43
N GLY A 44 -6.24 -0.73 24.71
CA GLY A 44 -5.60 0.30 23.88
C GLY A 44 -5.24 -0.21 22.48
N TYR A 45 -4.84 -1.48 22.36
CA TYR A 45 -4.66 -2.13 21.05
C TYR A 45 -5.97 -2.22 20.25
N GLY A 46 -7.09 -2.53 20.89
CA GLY A 46 -8.41 -2.59 20.25
C GLY A 46 -8.81 -1.25 19.64
N VAL A 47 -8.69 -0.17 20.41
CA VAL A 47 -8.97 1.20 19.93
C VAL A 47 -8.06 1.58 18.77
N LEU A 48 -6.74 1.32 18.89
CA LEU A 48 -5.79 1.62 17.83
C LEU A 48 -6.11 0.84 16.54
N THR A 49 -6.49 -0.43 16.67
CA THR A 49 -6.87 -1.29 15.55
C THR A 49 -8.14 -0.77 14.86
N LEU A 50 -9.13 -0.33 15.63
CA LEU A 50 -10.37 0.26 15.09
C LEU A 50 -10.09 1.56 14.34
N ILE A 51 -9.30 2.47 14.92
CA ILE A 51 -8.92 3.74 14.27
C ILE A 51 -8.11 3.47 13.00
N SER A 52 -7.14 2.56 13.07
CA SER A 52 -6.30 2.21 11.93
C SER A 52 -7.12 1.56 10.82
N GLY A 53 -7.99 0.60 11.16
CA GLY A 53 -8.87 -0.07 10.20
C GLY A 53 -9.86 0.89 9.55
N TYR A 54 -10.44 1.81 10.32
CA TYR A 54 -11.28 2.88 9.80
C TYR A 54 -10.52 3.78 8.81
N THR A 55 -9.30 4.19 9.17
CA THR A 55 -8.46 5.04 8.32
C THR A 55 -8.10 4.34 7.01
N VAL A 56 -7.72 3.06 7.08
CA VAL A 56 -7.43 2.23 5.89
C VAL A 56 -8.68 2.08 5.04
N LEU A 57 -9.84 1.78 5.62
CA LEU A 57 -11.10 1.64 4.90
C LEU A 57 -11.45 2.91 4.11
N VAL A 58 -11.43 4.07 4.77
CA VAL A 58 -11.73 5.35 4.12
C VAL A 58 -10.68 5.68 3.05
N GLY A 59 -9.41 5.39 3.35
CA GLY A 59 -8.30 5.50 2.41
C GLY A 59 -8.54 4.66 1.17
N ASP A 60 -8.80 3.36 1.30
CA ASP A 60 -8.98 2.45 0.17
C ASP A 60 -10.24 2.79 -0.66
N LEU A 61 -11.27 3.37 -0.03
CA LEU A 61 -12.51 3.75 -0.72
C LEU A 61 -12.37 5.04 -1.54
N ILE A 62 -11.51 5.97 -1.11
CA ILE A 62 -11.42 7.32 -1.67
C ILE A 62 -10.07 7.55 -2.38
N ALA A 63 -8.97 7.13 -1.78
CA ALA A 63 -7.63 7.29 -2.33
C ALA A 63 -7.40 6.31 -3.49
N LEU A 64 -7.48 6.84 -4.71
CA LEU A 64 -7.13 6.08 -5.91
C LEU A 64 -5.62 5.82 -5.94
N SER A 65 -5.21 4.56 -6.12
CA SER A 65 -3.81 4.22 -6.35
C SER A 65 -3.40 4.52 -7.80
N GLY A 66 -2.68 5.62 -7.99
CA GLY A 66 -2.05 6.02 -9.25
C GLY A 66 -0.88 5.11 -9.65
N PHE A 67 -0.35 4.34 -8.69
CA PHE A 67 0.76 3.41 -8.90
C PHE A 67 0.49 2.36 -10.00
N HIS A 68 -0.74 1.86 -10.15
CA HIS A 68 -1.07 0.92 -11.22
C HIS A 68 -0.92 1.53 -12.62
N ALA A 69 -1.30 2.81 -12.78
CA ALA A 69 -1.07 3.54 -14.02
C ALA A 69 0.42 3.76 -14.28
N VAL A 70 1.19 4.09 -13.24
CA VAL A 70 2.65 4.26 -13.32
C VAL A 70 3.33 2.96 -13.74
N VAL A 71 2.96 1.80 -13.17
CA VAL A 71 3.56 0.51 -13.54
C VAL A 71 3.22 0.15 -14.98
N ARG A 72 1.97 0.37 -15.42
CA ARG A 72 1.54 0.05 -16.79
C ARG A 72 2.22 0.96 -17.83
N TYR A 73 2.04 2.27 -17.71
CA TYR A 73 2.55 3.23 -18.70
C TYR A 73 4.03 3.59 -18.52
N GLY A 74 4.58 3.41 -17.32
CA GLY A 74 6.00 3.61 -17.06
C GLY A 74 6.89 2.56 -17.72
N SER A 75 6.39 1.32 -17.87
CA SER A 75 7.09 0.27 -18.61
C SER A 75 7.24 0.61 -20.11
N GLU A 76 6.20 1.19 -20.71
CA GLU A 76 6.20 1.68 -22.08
C GLU A 76 7.13 2.90 -22.26
N ALA A 77 7.08 3.87 -21.35
CA ALA A 77 7.95 5.05 -21.40
C ALA A 77 9.44 4.68 -21.23
N ARG A 78 9.75 3.69 -20.38
CA ARG A 78 11.11 3.19 -20.20
C ARG A 78 11.62 2.45 -21.43
N ALA A 79 10.76 1.69 -22.12
CA ALA A 79 11.13 1.00 -23.37
C ALA A 79 11.48 1.98 -24.50
N GLN A 80 10.90 3.19 -24.48
CA GLN A 80 11.16 4.26 -25.46
C GLN A 80 12.34 5.17 -25.09
N GLY A 81 12.98 4.98 -23.93
CA GLY A 81 14.09 5.83 -23.46
C GLY A 81 13.67 7.25 -23.03
N ASP A 82 12.37 7.56 -22.98
CA ASP A 82 11.86 8.89 -22.64
C ASP A 82 11.65 9.03 -21.13
N HIS A 83 12.74 9.36 -20.43
CA HIS A 83 12.73 9.65 -19.00
C HIS A 83 11.85 10.86 -18.64
N GLY A 84 11.69 11.82 -19.55
CA GLY A 84 10.86 13.00 -19.32
C GLY A 84 9.37 12.64 -19.20
N ARG A 85 8.88 11.74 -20.05
CA ARG A 85 7.52 11.23 -19.99
C ARG A 85 7.25 10.44 -18.70
N LEU A 86 8.22 9.66 -18.22
CA LEU A 86 8.12 8.93 -16.97
C LEU A 86 7.97 9.89 -15.77
N VAL A 87 8.79 10.94 -15.71
CA VAL A 87 8.72 11.94 -14.63
C VAL A 87 7.39 12.70 -14.66
N ARG A 88 6.88 13.06 -15.84
CA ARG A 88 5.55 13.71 -15.97
C ARG A 88 4.42 12.80 -15.48
N LEU A 89 4.47 11.52 -15.84
CA LEU A 89 3.49 10.53 -15.38
C LEU A 89 3.54 10.37 -13.86
N LEU A 90 4.74 10.27 -13.28
CA LEU A 90 4.93 10.20 -11.83
C LEU A 90 4.39 11.43 -11.11
N ARG A 91 4.68 12.64 -11.62
CA ARG A 91 4.18 13.89 -11.03
C ARG A 91 2.66 14.00 -11.10
N PHE A 92 2.08 13.57 -12.22
CA PHE A 92 0.63 13.55 -12.38
C PHE A 92 -0.03 12.56 -11.42
N ALA A 93 0.48 11.33 -11.35
CA ALA A 93 -0.01 10.31 -10.43
C ALA A 93 0.11 10.76 -8.97
N ALA A 94 1.26 11.33 -8.59
CA ALA A 94 1.47 11.87 -7.24
C ALA A 94 0.52 13.03 -6.93
N GLY A 95 0.30 13.97 -7.86
CA GLY A 95 -0.66 15.06 -7.67
C GLY A 95 -2.09 14.56 -7.49
N LEU A 96 -2.49 13.56 -8.28
CA LEU A 96 -3.79 12.92 -8.16
C LEU A 96 -3.95 12.21 -6.81
N GLU A 97 -2.97 11.39 -6.42
CA GLU A 97 -2.94 10.68 -5.13
C GLU A 97 -2.99 11.66 -3.95
N LEU A 98 -2.27 12.77 -4.01
CA LEU A 98 -2.33 13.81 -2.97
C LEU A 98 -3.70 14.47 -2.90
N GLY A 99 -4.33 14.74 -4.05
CA GLY A 99 -5.68 15.31 -4.10
C GLY A 99 -6.72 14.38 -3.47
N PHE A 100 -6.77 13.12 -3.91
CA PHE A 100 -7.68 12.14 -3.33
C PHE A 100 -7.35 11.79 -1.89
N GLY A 101 -6.07 11.79 -1.51
CA GLY A 101 -5.63 11.62 -0.12
C GLY A 101 -6.12 12.75 0.78
N ALA A 102 -6.05 14.00 0.34
CA ALA A 102 -6.60 15.14 1.07
C ALA A 102 -8.12 15.02 1.24
N VAL A 103 -8.83 14.59 0.19
CA VAL A 103 -10.28 14.32 0.27
C VAL A 103 -10.57 13.18 1.24
N ALA A 104 -9.79 12.10 1.22
CA ALA A 104 -9.94 10.97 2.14
C ALA A 104 -9.76 11.39 3.59
N VAL A 105 -8.75 12.22 3.89
CA VAL A 105 -8.53 12.78 5.23
C VAL A 105 -9.69 13.68 5.66
N ALA A 106 -10.19 14.56 4.79
CA ALA A 106 -11.33 15.41 5.10
C ALA A 106 -12.60 14.58 5.38
N VAL A 107 -12.86 13.56 4.57
CA VAL A 107 -14.00 12.64 4.78
C VAL A 107 -13.83 11.84 6.06
N ALA A 108 -12.64 11.31 6.34
CA ALA A 108 -12.35 10.61 7.59
C ALA A 108 -12.58 11.52 8.81
N ALA A 109 -12.10 12.77 8.77
CA ALA A 109 -12.26 13.71 9.87
C ALA A 109 -13.72 14.11 10.10
N THR A 110 -14.52 14.26 9.04
CA THR A 110 -15.94 14.61 9.15
C THR A 110 -16.81 13.43 9.60
N LEU A 111 -16.45 12.20 9.22
CA LEU A 111 -17.18 10.99 9.62
C LEU A 111 -16.73 10.44 10.99
N ALA A 112 -15.52 10.74 11.45
CA ALA A 112 -15.01 10.35 12.75
C ALA A 112 -15.95 10.69 13.93
N PRO A 113 -16.55 11.89 14.06
CA PRO A 113 -17.48 12.19 15.15
C PRO A 113 -18.83 11.47 15.05
N LEU A 114 -19.19 10.89 13.89
CA LEU A 114 -20.40 10.07 13.72
C LEU A 114 -20.16 8.61 14.08
N VAL A 115 -18.96 8.10 13.79
CA VAL A 115 -18.57 6.71 14.03
C VAL A 115 -17.98 6.53 15.43
N GLY A 116 -17.25 7.52 15.94
CA GLY A 116 -16.62 7.54 17.27
C GLY A 116 -17.57 7.28 18.45
N PRO A 117 -18.80 7.83 18.49
CA PRO A 117 -19.77 7.54 19.54
C PRO A 117 -20.35 6.11 19.49
N ARG A 118 -20.07 5.34 18.43
CA ARG A 118 -20.56 3.97 18.22
C ARG A 118 -19.45 2.92 18.23
N LEU A 119 -18.21 3.33 18.51
CA LEU A 119 -17.02 2.49 18.69
C LEU A 119 -16.72 2.31 20.18
#